data_AF-A0A7Y7N9R3-F1
#
_entry.id   AF-A0A7Y7N9R3-F1
#
_cell.length_a   1.000
_cell.length_b   1.000
_cell.length_c   1.000
_cell.angle_alpha   90.00
_cell.angle_beta   90.00
_cell.angle_gamma   90.00
#
_symmetry.space_group_name_H-M   'P 1'
#
loop_
_entity.id
_entity.type
_entity.pdbx_description
1 polymer ?
#
loop_
_entity_poly.entity_id
_entity_poly.type
_entity_poly.pdbx_seq_one_letter_code
_entity_poly.pdbx_strand_id
1 'polypeptide(L)'
;MKTAIITVVLTGICTAPTFAADSDTGPKGQGKGIEQKKAEVIHHIEERIANSQAEIICVKSAQTHSELRSCHEKYRPQPKNERRERNPQQQGTEKE
;
A
#
# COMPACT_ATOMS: atom_id res chain seq x y z
N MET A 1 51.75 9.21 -12.94
CA MET A 1 50.43 9.60 -12.40
C MET A 1 49.79 8.32 -11.88
N LYS A 2 49.66 8.18 -10.55
CA LYS A 2 49.12 6.96 -9.92
C LYS A 2 47.65 7.21 -9.59
N THR A 3 46.75 6.51 -10.28
CA THR A 3 45.32 6.53 -10.02
C THR A 3 44.99 5.57 -8.88
N ALA A 4 44.50 6.10 -7.76
CA ALA A 4 43.95 5.32 -6.67
C ALA A 4 42.44 5.18 -6.87
N ILE A 5 41.95 3.94 -6.93
CA ILE A 5 40.52 3.62 -7.01
C ILE A 5 40.02 3.46 -5.57
N ILE A 6 39.23 4.41 -5.09
CA ILE A 6 38.60 4.35 -3.77
C ILE A 6 37.30 3.54 -3.92
N THR A 7 37.32 2.29 -3.45
CA THR A 7 36.13 1.45 -3.32
C THR A 7 35.56 1.63 -1.91
N VAL A 8 34.46 2.38 -1.79
CA VAL A 8 33.72 2.49 -0.52
C VAL A 8 32.70 1.34 -0.49
N VAL A 9 33.00 0.32 0.30
CA VAL A 9 32.07 -0.78 0.60
C VAL A 9 31.13 -0.31 1.71
N LEU A 10 29.86 -0.09 1.35
CA LEU A 10 28.81 0.31 2.28
C LEU A 10 28.19 -0.97 2.88
N THR A 11 28.66 -1.41 4.04
CA THR A 11 28.04 -2.50 4.80
C THR A 11 26.84 -1.97 5.58
N GLY A 12 25.63 -2.24 5.07
CA GLY A 12 24.38 -1.93 5.75
C GLY A 12 24.15 -2.87 6.94
N ILE A 13 24.15 -2.33 8.15
CA ILE A 13 23.77 -3.03 9.38
C ILE A 13 22.24 -3.10 9.42
N CYS A 14 21.69 -4.31 9.31
CA CYS A 14 20.26 -4.54 9.53
C CYS A 14 19.99 -4.68 11.03
N THR A 15 19.47 -3.63 11.67
CA THR A 15 18.86 -3.74 12.99
C THR A 15 17.38 -4.10 12.82
N ALA A 16 17.03 -5.38 13.08
CA ALA A 16 15.65 -5.79 13.17
C ALA A 16 15.03 -5.23 14.48
N PRO A 17 13.84 -4.62 14.46
CA PRO A 17 13.17 -4.25 15.69
C PRO A 17 12.59 -5.51 16.33
N THR A 18 13.05 -5.84 17.54
CA THR A 18 12.37 -6.83 18.38
C THR A 18 11.16 -6.12 19.00
N PHE A 19 9.95 -6.49 18.57
CA PHE A 19 8.72 -6.06 19.23
C PHE A 19 8.36 -7.13 20.26
N ALA A 20 8.29 -6.70 21.51
CA ALA A 20 7.94 -7.52 22.66
C ALA A 20 6.62 -8.26 22.43
N ALA A 21 6.65 -9.57 22.60
CA ALA A 21 5.46 -10.42 22.60
C ALA A 21 4.76 -10.30 23.96
N ASP A 22 3.85 -9.34 24.09
CA ASP A 22 2.85 -9.37 25.14
C ASP A 22 1.88 -10.53 24.86
N SER A 23 1.96 -11.54 25.72
CA SER A 23 1.17 -12.76 25.68
C SER A 23 -0.04 -12.56 26.59
N ASP A 24 -1.26 -12.36 26.06
CA ASP A 24 -2.49 -12.85 26.71
C ASP A 24 -3.77 -12.66 25.86
N THR A 25 -4.73 -13.55 26.09
CA THR A 25 -6.17 -13.55 25.77
C THR A 25 -6.69 -14.10 24.42
N GLY A 26 -6.94 -15.42 24.43
CA GLY A 26 -8.29 -15.96 24.13
C GLY A 26 -8.55 -16.58 22.74
N PRO A 27 -9.28 -17.72 22.66
CA PRO A 27 -9.58 -18.39 21.41
C PRO A 27 -10.75 -17.70 20.70
N LYS A 28 -10.48 -16.86 19.71
CA LYS A 28 -11.51 -16.24 18.85
C LYS A 28 -11.48 -16.85 17.44
N GLY A 29 -12.42 -17.78 17.22
CA GLY A 29 -13.17 -17.95 15.98
C GLY A 29 -12.39 -18.39 14.73
N GLN A 30 -12.95 -19.35 14.00
CA GLN A 30 -12.56 -19.70 12.63
C GLN A 30 -12.82 -18.53 11.67
N GLY A 31 -12.06 -17.46 11.77
CA GLY A 31 -11.80 -16.54 10.67
C GLY A 31 -10.47 -16.94 10.05
N LYS A 32 -10.30 -16.75 8.73
CA LYS A 32 -8.99 -16.76 8.07
C LYS A 32 -7.95 -16.20 9.05
N GLY A 33 -6.97 -17.02 9.44
CA GLY A 33 -6.05 -16.70 10.54
C GLY A 33 -5.51 -15.30 10.39
N ILE A 34 -5.25 -14.61 11.51
CA ILE A 34 -4.74 -13.23 11.50
C ILE A 34 -3.57 -13.05 10.52
N GLU A 35 -2.75 -14.09 10.35
CA GLU A 35 -1.67 -14.15 9.34
C GLU A 35 -2.16 -14.05 7.90
N GLN A 36 -3.26 -14.72 7.53
CA GLN A 36 -3.83 -14.65 6.19
C GLN A 36 -4.39 -13.26 5.89
N LYS A 37 -5.02 -12.61 6.88
CA LYS A 37 -5.45 -11.20 6.75
C LYS A 37 -4.26 -10.25 6.62
N LYS A 38 -3.18 -10.48 7.38
CA LYS A 38 -1.94 -9.71 7.24
C LYS A 38 -1.34 -9.86 5.84
N ALA A 39 -1.26 -11.09 5.32
CA ALA A 39 -0.76 -11.35 3.97
C ALA A 39 -1.61 -10.66 2.90
N GLU A 40 -2.94 -10.68 3.03
CA GLU A 40 -3.86 -10.00 2.12
C GLU A 40 -3.66 -8.47 2.13
N VAL A 41 -3.51 -7.86 3.32
CA VAL A 41 -3.23 -6.43 3.45
C VAL A 41 -1.88 -6.06 2.83
N ILE A 42 -0.83 -6.87 3.10
CA ILE A 42 0.50 -6.64 2.52
C ILE A 42 0.43 -6.73 1.01
N HIS A 43 -0.23 -7.75 0.46
CA HIS A 43 -0.42 -7.91 -0.98
C HIS A 43 -1.08 -6.68 -1.62
N HIS A 44 -2.13 -6.14 -1.01
CA HIS A 44 -2.78 -4.92 -1.51
C HIS A 44 -1.88 -3.67 -1.43
N ILE A 45 -1.01 -3.59 -0.42
CA ILE A 45 -0.03 -2.50 -0.32
C ILE A 45 1.02 -2.64 -1.45
N GLU A 46 1.53 -3.85 -1.68
CA GLU A 46 2.50 -4.12 -2.74
C GLU A 46 1.91 -3.81 -4.12
N GLU A 47 0.66 -4.23 -4.37
CA GLU A 47 -0.05 -3.95 -5.62
C GLU A 47 -0.21 -2.44 -5.85
N ARG A 48 -0.58 -1.68 -4.82
CA ARG A 48 -0.64 -0.22 -4.89
C ARG A 48 0.72 0.40 -5.20
N ILE A 49 1.78 -0.06 -4.54
CA ILE A 49 3.14 0.45 -4.76
C ILE A 49 3.56 0.17 -6.20
N ALA A 50 3.34 -1.05 -6.69
CA ALA A 50 3.66 -1.43 -8.07
C ALA A 50 2.90 -0.56 -9.08
N ASN A 51 1.61 -0.32 -8.86
CA ASN A 51 0.80 0.53 -9.73
C ASN A 51 1.30 1.99 -9.75
N SER A 52 1.63 2.55 -8.58
CA SER A 52 2.21 3.90 -8.49
C SER A 52 3.58 4.01 -9.15
N GLN A 53 4.44 3.00 -9.00
CA GLN A 53 5.73 2.97 -9.71
C GLN A 53 5.53 2.88 -11.23
N ALA A 54 4.56 2.08 -11.69
CA ALA A 54 4.24 1.97 -13.11
C ALA A 54 3.71 3.28 -13.71
N GLU A 55 2.92 4.06 -12.94
CA GLU A 55 2.49 5.41 -13.33
C GLU A 55 3.69 6.35 -13.48
N ILE A 56 4.58 6.39 -12.48
CA ILE A 56 5.79 7.22 -12.51
C ILE A 56 6.65 6.88 -13.73
N ILE A 57 6.85 5.59 -14.00
CA ILE A 57 7.63 5.14 -15.17
C ILE A 57 6.96 5.58 -16.47
N CYS A 58 5.63 5.42 -16.59
CA CYS A 58 4.86 5.84 -17.76
C CYS A 58 5.09 7.32 -18.06
N VAL A 59 4.87 8.18 -17.06
CA VAL A 59 5.04 9.63 -17.18
C VAL A 59 6.49 10.00 -17.50
N LYS A 60 7.47 9.36 -16.86
CA LYS A 60 8.90 9.61 -17.14
C LYS A 60 9.33 9.18 -18.54
N SER A 61 8.72 8.13 -19.09
CA SER A 61 9.04 7.61 -20.43
C SER A 61 8.31 8.35 -21.56
N ALA A 62 7.26 9.11 -21.25
CA ALA A 62 6.48 9.83 -22.25
C ALA A 62 7.31 10.94 -22.89
N GLN A 63 7.39 10.92 -24.22
CA GLN A 63 8.13 11.88 -25.03
C GLN A 63 7.20 12.90 -25.67
N THR A 64 5.91 12.58 -25.75
CA THR A 64 4.89 13.43 -26.37
C THR A 64 3.75 13.77 -25.42
N HIS A 65 3.08 14.88 -25.68
CA HIS A 65 1.93 15.32 -24.89
C HIS A 65 0.76 14.32 -24.96
N SER A 66 0.60 13.61 -26.08
CA SER A 66 -0.38 12.53 -26.21
C SER A 66 -0.07 11.34 -25.31
N GLU A 67 1.20 10.96 -25.18
CA GLU A 67 1.64 9.87 -24.29
C GLU A 67 1.45 10.25 -22.82
N LEU A 68 1.77 11.49 -22.43
CA LEU A 68 1.50 12.00 -21.08
C LEU A 68 0.01 11.92 -20.73
N ARG A 69 -0.86 12.33 -21.65
CA ARG A 69 -2.31 12.24 -21.48
C ARG A 69 -2.77 10.79 -21.33
N SER A 70 -2.23 9.89 -22.15
CA SER A 70 -2.53 8.46 -22.09
C SER A 70 -2.11 7.84 -20.74
N CYS A 71 -0.91 8.16 -20.25
CA CYS A 71 -0.46 7.74 -18.92
C CYS A 71 -1.41 8.24 -17.82
N HIS A 72 -1.79 9.52 -17.88
CA HIS A 72 -2.69 10.10 -16.89
C HIS A 72 -4.09 9.47 -16.94
N GLU A 73 -4.65 9.19 -18.13
CA GLU A 73 -5.95 8.52 -18.26
C GLU A 73 -5.89 7.05 -17.79
N LYS A 74 -4.78 6.35 -18.04
CA LYS A 74 -4.58 4.95 -17.63
C LYS A 74 -4.52 4.77 -16.11
N TYR A 75 -3.83 5.67 -15.41
CA TYR A 75 -3.64 5.59 -13.96
C TYR A 75 -4.56 6.52 -13.17
N ARG A 76 -5.49 7.22 -13.85
CA ARG A 76 -6.47 8.09 -13.20
C ARG A 76 -7.22 7.27 -12.15
N PRO A 77 -7.20 7.68 -10.87
CA PRO A 77 -8.02 7.03 -9.87
C PRO A 77 -9.47 7.21 -10.28
N GLN A 78 -10.11 6.13 -10.74
CA GLN A 78 -11.56 6.08 -10.85
C GLN A 78 -12.10 6.40 -9.46
N PRO A 79 -12.93 7.44 -9.29
CA PRO A 79 -13.61 7.65 -8.03
C PRO A 79 -14.51 6.43 -7.85
N LYS A 80 -14.05 5.46 -7.05
CA LYS A 80 -14.91 4.38 -6.59
C LYS A 80 -16.10 5.09 -5.95
N ASN A 81 -17.29 4.88 -6.51
CA ASN A 81 -18.55 5.28 -5.91
C ASN A 81 -18.79 4.45 -4.63
N GLU A 82 -17.87 4.49 -3.67
CA GLU A 82 -17.96 3.92 -2.32
C GLU A 82 -18.77 4.84 -1.39
N ARG A 83 -19.76 5.54 -1.95
CA ARG A 83 -20.83 6.20 -1.19
C ARG A 83 -22.16 5.53 -1.52
N ARG A 84 -22.23 4.22 -1.31
CA ARG A 84 -23.52 3.51 -1.31
C ARG A 84 -23.66 2.51 -0.16
N GLU A 85 -23.22 2.89 1.02
CA GLU A 85 -23.83 2.43 2.27
C GLU A 85 -24.17 3.66 3.14
N ARG A 86 -25.08 4.49 2.62
CA ARG A 86 -25.88 5.36 3.46
C ARG A 86 -26.84 4.42 4.20
N ASN A 87 -26.43 3.92 5.37
CA ASN A 87 -27.31 3.20 6.29
C ASN A 87 -28.40 4.20 6.75
N PRO A 88 -29.67 4.08 6.30
CA PRO A 88 -30.75 4.93 6.78
C PRO A 88 -31.46 4.19 7.92
N GLN A 89 -30.73 3.89 9.01
CA GLN A 89 -31.35 3.22 10.15
C GLN A 89 -30.76 3.66 11.50
N GLN A 90 -30.67 4.98 11.68
CA GLN A 90 -30.72 5.58 13.02
C GLN A 90 -31.56 6.86 12.94
N GLN A 91 -32.86 6.68 12.70
CA GLN A 91 -33.86 7.71 12.96
C GLN A 91 -35.04 7.00 13.64
N GLY A 92 -35.15 7.17 14.96
CA GLY A 92 -36.34 6.80 15.72
C GLY A 92 -36.12 5.84 16.89
N THR A 93 -35.62 6.35 18.01
CA THR A 93 -36.11 5.99 19.35
C THR A 93 -35.86 7.17 20.28
N GLU A 94 -36.68 8.22 20.14
CA GLU A 94 -36.90 9.17 21.23
C GLU A 94 -38.39 9.44 21.29
N LYS A 95 -39.09 8.52 21.96
CA LYS A 95 -40.39 8.74 22.59
C LYS A 95 -40.51 7.72 23.72
N GLU A 96 -40.15 8.16 24.93
CA GLU A 96 -40.98 7.97 26.11
C GLU A 96 -40.76 9.15 27.07
#